data_AF-A0A7M7MWK9-F1
#
_entry.id   AF-A0A7M7MWK9-F1
#
_cell.length_a   1.000
_cell.length_b   1.000
_cell.length_c   1.000
_cell.angle_alpha   90.00
_cell.angle_beta   90.00
_cell.angle_gamma   90.00
#
_symmetry.space_group_name_H-M   'P 1'
#
loop_
_entity.id
_entity.type
_entity.pdbx_description
1 polymer ?
#
loop_
_entity_poly.entity_id
_entity_poly.type
_entity_poly.pdbx_seq_one_letter_code
_entity_poly.pdbx_strand_id
1 'polypeptide(L)'
;MMKRLDYDGKARIIQKNYKIYKLWKYVKQYAREYRELAKQCRFYEAENILLYRKRHQGEIIRRIDPKTRLDFDLLYDLVEKWRRDHIECTKQLFFRPGRCAENYMILEKMVEMLNVIDQKRQAVRKRYRNKKRVKFVTANCKPIQWNGYKNILLEMDTMRNQKARELKTIYDSLTNYHITHGERMEILTMLKKSLEVHDCVPAFNLIRLLDEELIYLAKGMKNMPLDYFREKIIYSYLNFLRSSHSCCCARNDENFCKSVDDEKLREPIEPKTRLCSGCLKLFPKHKFTVHGRMKRIYTCVGCTWLRERNIKHINYDHYVFLLNCVRSEERKRGSSSAISFIMQKHDMYHLVNNIWHGHSAVSENADLFLLRIVRYNMNEEWSPWNCILLTEEEAAVHSRIENLADVYSKPLIERVLLAHQLAKNQFKYVRTHSFVEDRREIIYIDSTRCRHLRQFEKDFREKFHKISREVIYKPAIKVDDYLYS
;
A
#
# COMPACT_ATOMS: atom_id res chain seq x y z
N MET A 1 -79.66 -53.77 -8.31
CA MET A 1 -78.39 -54.52 -8.46
C MET A 1 -77.23 -53.53 -8.32
N MET A 2 -76.61 -53.42 -7.15
CA MET A 2 -75.54 -52.44 -6.87
C MET A 2 -74.25 -52.88 -7.58
N LYS A 3 -73.71 -52.04 -8.48
CA LYS A 3 -72.39 -52.27 -9.10
C LYS A 3 -71.34 -52.39 -7.99
N ARG A 4 -70.67 -53.55 -7.87
CA ARG A 4 -69.49 -53.71 -7.02
C ARG A 4 -68.46 -52.67 -7.46
N LEU A 5 -68.24 -51.68 -6.62
CA LEU A 5 -67.24 -50.64 -6.84
C LEU A 5 -65.86 -51.28 -6.70
N ASP A 6 -65.07 -51.24 -7.78
CA ASP A 6 -63.68 -51.69 -7.78
C ASP A 6 -62.80 -50.67 -7.03
N TYR A 7 -62.75 -50.84 -5.71
CA TYR A 7 -61.96 -49.99 -4.82
C TYR A 7 -60.45 -50.17 -5.03
N ASP A 8 -60.01 -51.34 -5.46
CA ASP A 8 -58.60 -51.69 -5.59
C ASP A 8 -57.98 -51.14 -6.89
N GLY A 9 -58.73 -51.19 -8.00
CA GLY A 9 -58.37 -50.49 -9.24
C GLY A 9 -58.31 -48.97 -9.06
N LYS A 10 -59.27 -48.39 -8.32
CA LYS A 10 -59.26 -46.96 -7.96
C LYS A 10 -58.09 -46.60 -7.05
N ALA A 11 -57.75 -47.43 -6.07
CA ALA A 11 -56.59 -47.23 -5.22
C ALA A 11 -55.27 -47.24 -6.01
N ARG A 12 -55.11 -48.14 -6.98
CA ARG A 12 -53.93 -48.17 -7.87
C ARG A 12 -53.82 -46.92 -8.75
N ILE A 13 -54.92 -46.40 -9.27
CA ILE A 13 -54.94 -45.15 -10.04
C ILE A 13 -54.55 -43.96 -9.15
N ILE A 14 -55.10 -43.88 -7.93
CA ILE A 14 -54.76 -42.83 -6.96
C ILE A 14 -53.27 -42.92 -6.57
N GLN A 15 -52.75 -44.11 -6.29
CA GLN A 15 -51.34 -44.31 -5.95
C GLN A 15 -50.41 -43.95 -7.13
N LYS A 16 -50.77 -44.30 -8.37
CA LYS A 16 -50.02 -43.92 -9.58
C LYS A 16 -49.98 -42.40 -9.76
N ASN A 17 -51.14 -41.75 -9.65
CA ASN A 17 -51.25 -40.29 -9.77
C ASN A 17 -50.53 -39.56 -8.63
N TYR A 18 -50.56 -40.10 -7.40
CA TYR A 18 -49.83 -39.55 -6.27
C TYR A 18 -48.31 -39.68 -6.43
N LYS A 19 -47.81 -40.81 -6.94
CA LYS A 19 -46.38 -40.99 -7.25
C LYS A 19 -45.92 -40.01 -8.34
N ILE A 20 -46.72 -39.81 -9.39
CA ILE A 20 -46.45 -38.81 -10.44
C ILE A 20 -46.44 -37.39 -9.84
N TYR A 21 -47.45 -37.03 -9.04
CA TYR A 21 -47.48 -35.74 -8.35
C TYR A 21 -46.26 -35.51 -7.47
N LYS A 22 -45.85 -36.52 -6.69
CA LYS A 22 -44.66 -36.45 -5.83
C LYS A 22 -43.38 -36.26 -6.64
N LEU A 23 -43.23 -36.97 -7.76
CA LEU A 23 -42.13 -36.77 -8.70
C LEU A 23 -42.10 -35.34 -9.26
N TRP A 24 -43.24 -34.85 -9.75
CA TRP A 24 -43.36 -33.47 -10.25
C TRP A 24 -43.06 -32.42 -9.18
N LYS A 25 -43.45 -32.67 -7.92
CA LYS A 25 -43.11 -31.79 -6.79
C LYS A 25 -41.59 -31.74 -6.56
N TYR A 26 -40.91 -32.89 -6.55
CA TYR A 26 -39.45 -32.94 -6.42
C TYR A 26 -38.73 -32.31 -7.62
N VAL A 27 -39.16 -32.59 -8.86
CA VAL A 27 -38.58 -31.96 -10.07
C VAL A 27 -38.72 -30.44 -10.01
N LYS A 28 -39.88 -29.93 -9.59
CA LYS A 28 -40.07 -28.48 -9.40
C LYS A 28 -39.19 -27.91 -8.29
N GLN A 29 -38.97 -28.66 -7.21
CA GLN A 29 -38.08 -28.25 -6.12
C GLN A 29 -36.62 -28.20 -6.59
N TYR A 30 -36.09 -29.26 -7.18
CA TYR A 30 -34.72 -29.30 -7.70
C TYR A 30 -34.50 -28.27 -8.81
N ALA A 31 -35.49 -28.01 -9.67
CA ALA A 31 -35.41 -26.96 -10.67
C ALA A 31 -35.35 -25.55 -10.05
N ARG A 32 -35.98 -25.32 -8.88
CA ARG A 32 -35.84 -24.06 -8.14
C ARG A 32 -34.45 -23.92 -7.53
N GLU A 33 -33.99 -24.96 -6.83
CA GLU A 33 -32.65 -25.00 -6.23
C GLU A 33 -31.56 -24.79 -7.30
N TYR A 34 -31.67 -25.45 -8.46
CA TYR A 34 -30.76 -25.25 -9.58
C TYR A 34 -30.78 -23.82 -10.13
N ARG A 35 -31.96 -23.20 -10.25
CA ARG A 35 -32.07 -21.80 -10.70
C ARG A 35 -31.47 -20.82 -9.70
N GLU A 36 -31.61 -21.10 -8.41
CA GLU A 36 -31.01 -20.29 -7.35
C GLU A 36 -29.48 -20.41 -7.38
N LEU A 37 -28.95 -21.63 -7.48
CA LEU A 37 -27.52 -21.88 -7.65
C LEU A 37 -26.98 -21.19 -8.91
N ALA A 38 -27.66 -21.33 -10.05
CA ALA A 38 -27.24 -20.68 -11.30
C ALA A 38 -27.26 -19.14 -11.18
N LYS A 39 -28.22 -18.56 -10.46
CA LYS A 39 -28.22 -17.12 -10.15
C LYS A 39 -27.04 -16.73 -9.27
N GLN A 40 -26.76 -17.51 -8.21
CA GLN A 40 -25.62 -17.26 -7.32
C GLN A 40 -24.28 -17.33 -8.07
N CYS A 41 -24.10 -18.32 -8.96
CA CYS A 41 -22.93 -18.42 -9.83
C CYS A 41 -22.77 -17.16 -10.70
N ARG A 42 -23.84 -16.70 -11.35
CA ARG A 42 -23.80 -15.46 -12.16
C ARG A 42 -23.46 -14.22 -11.34
N PHE A 43 -24.02 -14.09 -10.12
CA PHE A 43 -23.68 -12.98 -9.22
C PHE A 43 -22.21 -13.01 -8.81
N TYR A 44 -21.68 -14.19 -8.47
CA TYR A 44 -20.28 -14.37 -8.11
C TYR A 44 -19.33 -14.07 -9.29
N GLU A 45 -19.66 -14.55 -10.49
CA GLU A 45 -18.92 -14.22 -11.72
C GLU A 45 -18.94 -12.71 -11.99
N ALA A 46 -20.09 -12.05 -11.85
CA ALA A 46 -20.22 -10.61 -12.02
C ALA A 46 -19.39 -9.83 -10.98
N GLU A 47 -19.39 -10.26 -9.72
CA GLU A 47 -18.56 -9.66 -8.67
C GLU A 47 -17.06 -9.81 -8.99
N ASN A 48 -16.64 -10.99 -9.42
CA ASN A 48 -15.27 -11.23 -9.84
C ASN A 48 -14.87 -10.31 -11.00
N ILE A 49 -15.71 -10.18 -12.04
CA ILE A 49 -15.48 -9.27 -13.17
C ILE A 49 -15.31 -7.83 -12.69
N LEU A 50 -16.13 -7.37 -11.73
CA LEU A 50 -16.01 -6.03 -11.16
C LEU A 50 -14.69 -5.85 -10.39
N LEU A 51 -14.25 -6.86 -9.63
CA LEU A 51 -12.96 -6.84 -8.93
C LEU A 51 -11.79 -6.78 -9.92
N TYR A 52 -11.83 -7.56 -11.00
CA TYR A 52 -10.83 -7.49 -12.08
C TYR A 52 -10.81 -6.11 -12.73
N ARG A 53 -11.98 -5.54 -13.06
CA ARG A 53 -12.09 -4.18 -13.61
C ARG A 53 -11.48 -3.13 -12.67
N LYS A 54 -11.79 -3.19 -11.38
CA LYS A 54 -11.21 -2.27 -10.38
C LYS A 54 -9.69 -2.42 -10.27
N ARG A 55 -9.17 -3.65 -10.28
CA ARG A 55 -7.71 -3.90 -10.27
C ARG A 55 -7.05 -3.33 -11.53
N HIS A 56 -7.64 -3.57 -12.70
CA HIS A 56 -7.15 -3.07 -13.99
C HIS A 56 -7.15 -1.54 -14.04
N GLN A 57 -8.22 -0.89 -13.57
CA GLN A 57 -8.27 0.57 -13.42
C GLN A 57 -7.16 1.10 -12.50
N GLY A 58 -6.94 0.43 -11.36
CA GLY A 58 -5.85 0.77 -10.46
C GLY A 58 -4.47 0.66 -11.12
N GLU A 59 -4.26 -0.38 -11.94
CA GLU A 59 -3.01 -0.56 -12.68
C GLU A 59 -2.81 0.52 -13.75
N ILE A 60 -3.86 0.88 -14.50
CA ILE A 60 -3.81 1.99 -15.47
C ILE A 60 -3.37 3.29 -14.78
N ILE A 61 -3.97 3.62 -13.62
CA ILE A 61 -3.61 4.82 -12.86
C ILE A 61 -2.13 4.78 -12.44
N ARG A 62 -1.64 3.62 -12.00
CA ARG A 62 -0.23 3.44 -11.61
C ARG A 62 0.73 3.60 -12.79
N ARG A 63 0.31 3.25 -14.00
CA ARG A 63 1.09 3.47 -15.24
C ARG A 63 1.13 4.94 -15.64
N ILE A 64 0.03 5.68 -15.44
CA ILE A 64 -0.08 7.11 -15.83
C ILE A 64 0.66 8.02 -14.83
N ASP A 65 0.48 7.81 -13.53
CA ASP A 65 1.09 8.61 -12.44
C ASP A 65 1.81 7.69 -11.43
N PRO A 66 3.01 7.18 -11.76
CA PRO A 66 3.78 6.32 -10.88
C PRO A 66 4.23 7.10 -9.64
N LYS A 67 3.89 6.62 -8.44
CA LYS A 67 4.22 7.29 -7.16
C LYS A 67 5.22 6.50 -6.33
N THR A 68 5.06 5.19 -6.34
CA THR A 68 5.84 4.26 -5.53
C THR A 68 6.93 3.62 -6.37
N ARG A 69 7.94 3.05 -5.69
CA ARG A 69 9.01 2.26 -6.35
C ARG A 69 8.42 1.13 -7.18
N LEU A 70 7.42 0.44 -6.64
CA LEU A 70 6.73 -0.67 -7.28
C LEU A 70 6.05 -0.25 -8.59
N ASP A 71 5.53 0.97 -8.66
CA ASP A 71 4.94 1.51 -9.90
C ASP A 71 6.03 1.71 -10.97
N PHE A 72 7.21 2.20 -10.59
CA PHE A 72 8.34 2.30 -11.51
C PHE A 72 8.87 0.92 -11.92
N ASP A 73 8.85 -0.04 -10.99
CA ASP A 73 9.26 -1.41 -11.27
C ASP A 73 8.34 -2.03 -12.35
N LEU A 74 7.02 -1.86 -12.22
CA LEU A 74 6.03 -2.24 -13.24
C LEU A 74 6.35 -1.61 -14.62
N LEU A 75 6.68 -0.31 -14.65
CA LEU A 75 7.01 0.38 -15.90
C LEU A 75 8.28 -0.18 -16.57
N TYR A 76 9.32 -0.49 -15.79
CA TYR A 76 10.53 -1.12 -16.34
C TYR A 76 10.24 -2.52 -16.90
N ASP A 77 9.41 -3.30 -16.22
CA ASP A 77 9.03 -4.64 -16.70
C ASP A 77 8.22 -4.57 -18.00
N LEU A 78 7.37 -3.54 -18.17
CA LEU A 78 6.63 -3.31 -19.41
C LEU A 78 7.56 -2.96 -20.59
N VAL A 79 8.53 -2.06 -20.37
CA VAL A 79 9.54 -1.70 -21.38
C VAL A 79 10.38 -2.91 -21.76
N GLU A 80 10.79 -3.70 -20.75
CA GLU A 80 11.59 -4.91 -20.98
C GLU A 80 10.80 -6.01 -21.70
N LYS A 81 9.50 -6.17 -21.39
CA LYS A 81 8.62 -7.07 -22.14
C LYS A 81 8.48 -6.63 -23.59
N TRP A 82 8.16 -5.36 -23.82
CA TRP A 82 8.08 -4.76 -25.15
C TRP A 82 9.37 -5.00 -25.95
N ARG A 83 10.54 -4.73 -25.35
CA ARG A 83 11.84 -4.95 -25.97
C ARG A 83 12.04 -6.41 -26.38
N ARG A 84 11.70 -7.37 -25.51
CA ARG A 84 11.84 -8.81 -25.82
C ARG A 84 10.92 -9.24 -26.95
N ASP A 85 9.65 -8.84 -26.88
CA ASP A 85 8.63 -9.21 -27.87
C ASP A 85 9.02 -8.67 -29.26
N HIS A 86 9.47 -7.42 -29.35
CA HIS A 86 9.92 -6.82 -30.61
C HIS A 86 11.21 -7.44 -31.14
N ILE A 87 12.21 -7.71 -30.29
CA ILE A 87 13.43 -8.40 -30.73
C ILE A 87 13.09 -9.79 -31.28
N GLU A 88 12.17 -10.52 -30.66
CA GLU A 88 11.77 -11.83 -31.12
C GLU A 88 11.03 -11.77 -32.46
N CYS A 89 10.11 -10.82 -32.62
CA CYS A 89 9.46 -10.55 -33.91
C CYS A 89 10.49 -10.20 -35.00
N THR A 90 11.45 -9.33 -34.70
CA THR A 90 12.51 -8.92 -35.64
C THR A 90 13.39 -10.09 -36.07
N LYS A 91 13.71 -11.03 -35.16
CA LYS A 91 14.44 -12.24 -35.52
C LYS A 91 13.67 -13.11 -36.51
N GLN A 92 12.34 -13.20 -36.36
CA GLN A 92 11.49 -14.02 -37.22
C GLN A 92 11.31 -13.38 -38.61
N LEU A 93 11.20 -12.05 -38.68
CA LEU A 93 10.83 -11.33 -39.91
C LEU A 93 12.03 -10.95 -40.80
N PHE A 94 13.18 -10.60 -40.23
CA PHE A 94 14.28 -9.99 -40.99
C PHE A 94 15.53 -10.86 -41.09
N PHE A 95 16.33 -10.65 -42.14
CA PHE A 95 17.68 -11.20 -42.29
C PHE A 95 18.72 -10.38 -41.51
N ARG A 96 19.95 -10.91 -41.35
CA ARG A 96 20.99 -10.36 -40.45
C ARG A 96 21.25 -8.84 -40.59
N PRO A 97 21.35 -8.24 -41.79
CA PRO A 97 21.52 -6.78 -41.93
C PRO A 97 20.27 -5.99 -41.53
N GLY A 98 19.09 -6.42 -41.96
CA GLY A 98 17.80 -5.79 -41.58
C GLY A 98 17.51 -5.87 -40.08
N ARG A 99 17.90 -6.97 -39.42
CA ARG A 99 17.84 -7.10 -37.95
C ARG A 99 18.66 -6.04 -37.24
N CYS A 100 19.81 -5.64 -37.79
CA CYS A 100 20.68 -4.65 -37.15
C CYS A 100 20.00 -3.27 -37.15
N ALA A 101 19.45 -2.86 -38.29
CA ALA A 101 18.72 -1.60 -38.43
C ALA A 101 17.47 -1.56 -37.53
N GLU A 102 16.67 -2.61 -37.53
CA GLU A 102 15.47 -2.71 -36.68
C GLU A 102 15.82 -2.75 -35.19
N ASN A 103 16.87 -3.47 -34.80
CA ASN A 103 17.32 -3.48 -33.41
C ASN A 103 17.82 -2.10 -32.95
N TYR A 104 18.40 -1.32 -33.85
CA TYR A 104 18.78 0.06 -33.55
C TYR A 104 17.54 0.94 -33.31
N MET A 105 16.50 0.83 -34.14
CA MET A 105 15.22 1.52 -33.93
C MET A 105 14.55 1.12 -32.60
N ILE A 106 14.57 -0.18 -32.27
CA ILE A 106 14.07 -0.69 -30.98
C ILE A 106 14.85 -0.07 -29.81
N LEU A 107 16.17 0.03 -29.93
CA LEU A 107 17.02 0.63 -28.90
C LEU A 107 16.73 2.12 -28.73
N GLU A 108 16.58 2.88 -29.82
CA GLU A 108 16.23 4.30 -29.77
C GLU A 108 14.90 4.53 -29.05
N LYS A 109 13.87 3.76 -29.40
CA LYS A 109 12.57 3.79 -28.71
C LYS A 109 12.65 3.38 -27.25
N MET A 110 13.47 2.39 -26.92
CA MET A 110 13.71 2.02 -25.52
C MET A 110 14.33 3.18 -24.73
N VAL A 111 15.30 3.89 -25.31
CA VAL A 111 15.94 5.07 -24.67
C VAL A 111 14.92 6.19 -24.48
N GLU A 112 14.08 6.48 -25.47
CA GLU A 112 12.97 7.43 -25.33
C GLU A 112 12.04 7.05 -24.17
N MET A 113 11.58 5.80 -24.11
CA MET A 113 10.71 5.31 -23.02
C MET A 113 11.38 5.43 -21.65
N LEU A 114 12.66 5.06 -21.54
CA LEU A 114 13.42 5.17 -20.29
C LEU A 114 13.61 6.63 -19.85
N ASN A 115 13.79 7.56 -20.80
CA ASN A 115 13.87 8.98 -20.51
C ASN A 115 12.56 9.53 -19.94
N VAL A 116 11.41 9.12 -20.51
CA VAL A 116 10.09 9.48 -19.96
C VAL A 116 9.92 8.93 -18.54
N ILE A 117 10.33 7.69 -18.28
CA ILE A 117 10.29 7.09 -16.94
C ILE A 117 11.17 7.89 -15.97
N ASP A 118 12.38 8.30 -16.39
CA ASP A 118 13.27 9.07 -15.53
C ASP A 118 12.74 10.48 -15.24
N GLN A 119 12.12 11.16 -16.21
CA GLN A 119 11.43 12.44 -15.98
C GLN A 119 10.35 12.30 -14.89
N LYS A 120 9.51 11.27 -14.98
CA LYS A 120 8.49 10.99 -13.94
C LYS A 120 9.14 10.72 -12.58
N ARG A 121 10.23 9.97 -12.56
CA ARG A 121 11.00 9.68 -11.34
C ARG A 121 11.61 10.93 -10.73
N GLN A 122 12.15 11.84 -11.54
CA GLN A 122 12.67 13.13 -11.09
C GLN A 122 11.56 14.00 -10.50
N ALA A 123 10.38 14.03 -11.12
CA ALA A 123 9.21 14.75 -10.60
C ALA A 123 8.77 14.20 -9.22
N VAL A 124 8.67 12.88 -9.06
CA VAL A 124 8.37 12.23 -7.75
C VAL A 124 9.44 12.58 -6.72
N ARG A 125 10.73 12.54 -7.09
CA ARG A 125 11.83 12.95 -6.20
C ARG A 125 11.73 14.42 -5.80
N LYS A 126 11.33 15.33 -6.71
CA LYS A 126 11.09 16.76 -6.40
C LYS A 126 9.95 16.89 -5.39
N ARG A 127 8.80 16.25 -5.63
CA ARG A 127 7.64 16.22 -4.70
C ARG A 127 8.03 15.69 -3.31
N TYR A 128 8.77 14.57 -3.25
CA TYR A 128 9.23 14.00 -1.99
C TYR A 128 10.21 14.91 -1.24
N ARG A 129 11.16 15.54 -1.95
CA ARG A 129 12.09 16.52 -1.36
C ARG A 129 11.33 17.71 -0.77
N ASN A 130 10.34 18.25 -1.48
CA ASN A 130 9.50 19.35 -1.01
C ASN A 130 8.74 18.94 0.26
N LYS A 131 8.07 17.77 0.25
CA LYS A 131 7.37 17.25 1.43
C LYS A 131 8.29 17.02 2.63
N LYS A 132 9.51 16.51 2.39
CA LYS A 132 10.51 16.30 3.44
C LYS A 132 10.97 17.63 4.05
N ARG A 133 11.12 18.70 3.25
CA ARG A 133 11.58 20.01 3.74
C ARG A 133 10.65 20.60 4.79
N VAL A 134 9.35 20.45 4.62
CA VAL A 134 8.31 20.98 5.53
C VAL A 134 7.91 19.98 6.62
N LYS A 135 8.44 18.74 6.55
CA LYS A 135 8.05 17.65 7.45
C LYS A 135 8.20 18.04 8.92
N PHE A 136 9.28 18.73 9.28
CA PHE A 136 9.49 19.19 10.66
C PHE A 136 8.35 20.10 11.15
N VAL A 137 7.90 21.07 10.36
CA VAL A 137 6.75 21.94 10.73
C VAL A 137 5.47 21.11 10.82
N THR A 138 5.17 20.30 9.80
CA THR A 138 3.92 19.52 9.75
C THR A 138 3.83 18.47 10.86
N ALA A 139 4.96 17.91 11.31
CA ALA A 139 5.00 16.95 12.40
C ALA A 139 4.66 17.62 13.73
N ASN A 140 5.13 18.85 13.94
CA ASN A 140 4.90 19.64 15.14
C ASN A 140 3.52 20.29 15.20
N CYS A 141 2.74 20.30 14.12
CA CYS A 141 1.35 20.79 14.15
C CYS A 141 0.38 19.82 14.84
N LYS A 142 0.79 18.56 15.03
CA LYS A 142 -0.08 17.48 15.52
C LYS A 142 -0.14 17.47 17.05
N PRO A 143 -1.32 17.27 17.65
CA PRO A 143 -1.44 17.05 19.09
C PRO A 143 -0.61 15.83 19.52
N ILE A 144 -0.13 15.86 20.76
CA ILE A 144 0.50 14.69 21.36
C ILE A 144 -0.62 13.72 21.71
N GLN A 145 -0.56 12.50 21.19
CA GLN A 145 -1.56 11.47 21.41
C GLN A 145 -0.98 10.34 22.26
N TRP A 146 -1.72 9.92 23.29
CA TRP A 146 -1.40 8.71 24.05
C TRP A 146 -2.66 7.99 24.52
N ASN A 147 -2.52 6.70 24.80
CA ASN A 147 -3.61 5.93 25.40
C ASN A 147 -3.60 6.18 26.91
N GLY A 148 -4.66 6.81 27.40
CA GLY A 148 -4.92 6.96 28.83
C GLY A 148 -5.48 5.69 29.46
N TYR A 149 -6.08 5.85 30.64
CA TYR A 149 -6.80 4.78 31.32
C TYR A 149 -7.93 4.23 30.43
N LYS A 150 -8.16 2.91 30.46
CA LYS A 150 -9.16 2.19 29.63
C LYS A 150 -8.97 2.30 28.10
N ASN A 151 -7.75 2.54 27.59
CA ASN A 151 -7.46 2.73 26.14
C ASN A 151 -8.21 3.91 25.50
N ILE A 152 -8.63 4.91 26.28
CA ILE A 152 -9.17 6.15 25.72
C ILE A 152 -8.00 6.93 25.12
N LEU A 153 -8.09 7.27 23.84
CA LEU A 153 -7.11 8.10 23.16
C LEU A 153 -7.24 9.53 23.69
N LEU A 154 -6.23 10.02 24.39
CA LEU A 154 -6.14 11.39 24.89
C LEU A 154 -5.26 12.21 23.95
N GLU A 155 -5.71 13.42 23.64
CA GLU A 155 -4.99 14.39 22.82
C GLU A 155 -4.62 15.60 23.67
N MET A 156 -3.36 16.01 23.62
CA MET A 156 -2.88 17.24 24.26
C MET A 156 -2.32 18.20 23.23
N ASP A 157 -2.94 19.37 23.18
CA ASP A 157 -2.42 20.51 22.44
C ASP A 157 -1.50 21.33 23.33
N THR A 158 -0.24 21.44 22.91
CA THR A 158 0.78 22.26 23.56
C THR A 158 0.86 23.64 22.90
N MET A 159 1.40 24.63 23.61
CA MET A 159 1.72 25.95 23.02
C MET A 159 2.63 25.82 21.79
N ARG A 160 3.53 24.83 21.78
CA ARG A 160 4.37 24.49 20.63
C ARG A 160 3.54 24.05 19.41
N ASN A 161 2.52 23.23 19.61
CA ASN A 161 1.65 22.78 18.51
C ASN A 161 0.85 23.93 17.92
N GLN A 162 0.34 24.83 18.77
CA GLN A 162 -0.37 26.04 18.34
C GLN A 162 0.54 26.94 17.52
N LYS A 163 1.73 27.26 18.02
CA LYS A 163 2.72 28.07 17.30
C LYS A 163 3.18 27.42 15.99
N ALA A 164 3.33 26.09 15.96
CA ALA A 164 3.65 25.37 14.73
C ALA A 164 2.52 25.49 13.68
N ARG A 165 1.25 25.51 14.10
CA ARG A 165 0.10 25.74 13.20
C ARG A 165 0.12 27.15 12.62
N GLU A 166 0.36 28.17 13.44
CA GLU A 166 0.49 29.56 12.98
C GLU A 166 1.59 29.69 11.90
N LEU A 167 2.79 29.18 12.19
CA LEU A 167 3.91 29.20 11.24
C LEU A 167 3.61 28.39 9.97
N LYS A 168 2.84 27.30 10.10
CA LYS A 168 2.39 26.54 8.95
C LYS A 168 1.36 27.30 8.10
N THR A 169 0.45 28.06 8.71
CA THR A 169 -0.52 28.87 7.93
C THR A 169 0.17 29.91 7.07
N ILE A 170 1.23 30.55 7.60
CA ILE A 170 2.10 31.46 6.84
C ILE A 170 2.82 30.71 5.70
N TYR A 171 3.34 29.50 5.97
CA TYR A 171 3.94 28.69 4.92
C TYR A 171 2.94 28.34 3.79
N ASP A 172 1.73 27.92 4.15
CA ASP A 172 0.70 27.51 3.21
C ASP A 172 0.22 28.71 2.37
N SER A 173 0.14 29.92 2.96
CA SER A 173 -0.19 31.16 2.24
C SER A 173 0.92 31.60 1.28
N LEU A 174 2.18 31.52 1.68
CA LEU A 174 3.33 31.80 0.80
C LEU A 174 3.42 30.84 -0.40
N THR A 175 3.01 29.59 -0.20
CA THR A 175 3.09 28.52 -1.21
C THR A 175 1.90 28.52 -2.17
N ASN A 176 0.81 29.21 -1.84
CA ASN A 176 -0.36 29.30 -2.70
C ASN A 176 -0.12 30.31 -3.84
N TYR A 177 -0.01 29.79 -5.06
CA TYR A 177 0.22 30.59 -6.27
C TYR A 177 -1.07 31.10 -6.92
N HIS A 178 -2.26 30.70 -6.44
CA HIS A 178 -3.57 31.10 -6.98
C HIS A 178 -4.14 32.36 -6.30
N ILE A 179 -3.28 33.21 -5.73
CA ILE A 179 -3.66 34.39 -4.95
C ILE A 179 -3.57 35.65 -5.83
N THR A 180 -4.43 36.63 -5.58
CA THR A 180 -4.39 37.92 -6.29
C THR A 180 -3.14 38.74 -5.91
N HIS A 181 -2.80 39.72 -6.75
CA HIS A 181 -1.64 40.59 -6.50
C HIS A 181 -1.72 41.33 -5.15
N GLY A 182 -2.91 41.86 -4.81
CA GLY A 182 -3.13 42.59 -3.56
C GLY A 182 -3.00 41.71 -2.33
N GLU A 183 -3.66 40.55 -2.33
CA GLU A 183 -3.55 39.56 -1.23
C GLU A 183 -2.11 39.08 -1.03
N ARG A 184 -1.34 38.91 -2.12
CA ARG A 184 0.08 38.54 -1.99
C ARG A 184 0.91 39.65 -1.35
N MET A 185 0.69 40.92 -1.71
CA MET A 185 1.36 42.05 -1.06
C MET A 185 1.05 42.13 0.43
N GLU A 186 -0.20 41.88 0.81
CA GLU A 186 -0.65 41.86 2.21
C GLU A 186 0.07 40.77 3.01
N ILE A 187 0.11 39.53 2.48
CA ILE A 187 0.83 38.41 3.12
C ILE A 187 2.31 38.75 3.33
N LEU A 188 2.98 39.30 2.31
CA LEU A 188 4.40 39.65 2.40
C LEU A 188 4.65 40.77 3.42
N THR A 189 3.75 41.76 3.49
CA THR A 189 3.85 42.89 4.43
C THR A 189 3.60 42.43 5.86
N MET A 190 2.60 41.56 6.08
CA MET A 190 2.34 40.96 7.39
C MET A 190 3.52 40.11 7.87
N LEU A 191 4.11 39.32 6.97
CA LEU A 191 5.30 38.54 7.28
C LEU A 191 6.49 39.45 7.61
N LYS A 192 6.71 40.52 6.84
CA LYS A 192 7.78 41.50 7.12
C LYS A 192 7.65 42.09 8.52
N LYS A 193 6.47 42.61 8.88
CA LYS A 193 6.20 43.15 10.23
C LYS A 193 6.47 42.13 11.33
N SER A 194 6.13 40.86 11.11
CA SER A 194 6.41 39.80 12.10
C SER A 194 7.91 39.49 12.26
N LEU A 195 8.73 39.80 11.26
CA LEU A 195 10.17 39.54 11.25
C LEU A 195 10.99 40.72 11.81
N GLU A 196 10.43 41.93 11.83
CA GLU A 196 11.09 43.13 12.37
C GLU A 196 11.43 43.01 13.87
N VAL A 197 10.78 42.07 14.59
CA VAL A 197 11.07 41.75 16.00
C VAL A 197 12.36 40.90 16.15
N HIS A 198 12.98 40.46 15.06
CA HIS A 198 14.10 39.52 15.07
C HIS A 198 15.40 40.12 14.51
N ASP A 199 16.39 40.33 15.37
CA ASP A 199 17.73 40.80 15.00
C ASP A 199 18.68 39.66 14.58
N CYS A 200 18.28 38.84 13.60
CA CYS A 200 19.11 37.70 13.16
C CYS A 200 19.32 37.59 11.67
N VAL A 201 20.48 37.03 11.29
CA VAL A 201 20.89 36.86 9.89
C VAL A 201 19.83 36.14 9.04
N PRO A 202 19.15 35.07 9.52
CA PRO A 202 18.06 34.45 8.76
C PRO A 202 16.85 35.38 8.54
N ALA A 203 16.51 36.23 9.51
CA ALA A 203 15.42 37.20 9.40
C ALA A 203 15.79 38.33 8.43
N PHE A 204 16.98 38.94 8.56
CA PHE A 204 17.45 39.98 7.63
C PHE A 204 17.49 39.50 6.18
N ASN A 205 18.01 38.29 5.94
CA ASN A 205 18.04 37.70 4.60
C ASN A 205 16.64 37.49 4.02
N LEU A 206 15.68 37.11 4.87
CA LEU A 206 14.29 36.95 4.48
C LEU A 206 13.65 38.32 4.20
N ILE A 207 13.80 39.32 5.07
CA ILE A 207 13.27 40.67 4.89
C ILE A 207 13.77 41.27 3.57
N ARG A 208 15.07 41.16 3.28
CA ARG A 208 15.66 41.62 2.01
C ARG A 208 14.97 41.00 0.79
N LEU A 209 14.67 39.70 0.84
CA LEU A 209 13.94 39.01 -0.24
C LEU A 209 12.48 39.45 -0.32
N LEU A 210 11.82 39.67 0.81
CA LEU A 210 10.43 40.16 0.83
C LEU A 210 10.33 41.57 0.23
N ASP A 211 11.26 42.46 0.58
CA ASP A 211 11.31 43.82 0.05
C ASP A 211 11.54 43.85 -1.46
N GLU A 212 12.43 43.00 -1.96
CA GLU A 212 12.64 42.81 -3.40
C GLU A 212 11.34 42.39 -4.12
N GLU A 213 10.59 41.40 -3.60
CA GLU A 213 9.30 41.01 -4.22
C GLU A 213 8.26 42.13 -4.11
N LEU A 214 8.17 42.81 -2.97
CA LEU A 214 7.23 43.93 -2.79
C LEU A 214 7.50 45.07 -3.79
N ILE A 215 8.77 45.40 -4.04
CA ILE A 215 9.15 46.40 -5.05
C ILE A 215 8.76 45.93 -6.46
N TYR A 216 8.98 44.66 -6.78
CA TYR A 216 8.60 44.11 -8.09
C TYR A 216 7.08 44.10 -8.30
N LEU A 217 6.31 43.75 -7.27
CA LEU A 217 4.86 43.79 -7.27
C LEU A 217 4.36 45.25 -7.42
N ALA A 218 4.89 46.19 -6.63
CA ALA A 218 4.53 47.60 -6.73
C ALA A 218 4.81 48.20 -8.12
N LYS A 219 5.86 47.74 -8.81
CA LYS A 219 6.19 48.17 -10.18
C LYS A 219 5.38 47.48 -11.28
N GLY A 220 4.56 46.48 -10.95
CA GLY A 220 3.68 45.80 -11.92
C GLY A 220 4.41 45.08 -13.05
N MET A 221 5.60 44.51 -12.80
CA MET A 221 6.38 43.84 -13.85
C MET A 221 5.74 42.49 -14.24
N LYS A 222 5.07 42.43 -15.40
CA LYS A 222 4.32 41.25 -15.87
C LYS A 222 5.16 40.14 -16.50
N ASN A 223 6.41 40.41 -16.91
CA ASN A 223 7.18 39.49 -17.78
C ASN A 223 8.35 38.76 -17.09
N MET A 224 8.49 38.88 -15.76
CA MET A 224 9.57 38.20 -15.03
C MET A 224 9.10 36.85 -14.47
N PRO A 225 9.84 35.74 -14.67
CA PRO A 225 9.53 34.46 -14.05
C PRO A 225 9.81 34.54 -12.55
N LEU A 226 8.82 34.95 -11.76
CA LEU A 226 8.92 35.09 -10.30
C LEU A 226 9.03 33.75 -9.57
N ASP A 227 8.82 32.61 -10.25
CA ASP A 227 8.80 31.28 -9.63
C ASP A 227 10.09 30.96 -8.87
N TYR A 228 11.25 31.29 -9.43
CA TYR A 228 12.53 31.10 -8.77
C TYR A 228 12.66 31.97 -7.51
N PHE A 229 12.20 33.22 -7.60
CA PHE A 229 12.24 34.17 -6.50
C PHE A 229 11.33 33.74 -5.35
N ARG A 230 10.10 33.30 -5.68
CA ARG A 230 9.13 32.76 -4.74
C ARG A 230 9.62 31.48 -4.08
N GLU A 231 10.23 30.56 -4.84
CA GLU A 231 10.90 29.40 -4.28
C GLU A 231 11.98 29.83 -3.27
N LYS A 232 12.81 30.84 -3.60
CA LYS A 232 13.86 31.37 -2.72
C LYS A 232 13.32 31.95 -1.41
N ILE A 233 12.22 32.72 -1.46
CA ILE A 233 11.52 33.20 -0.25
C ILE A 233 11.08 32.03 0.62
N ILE A 234 10.45 31.00 0.02
CA ILE A 234 10.01 29.81 0.75
C ILE A 234 11.19 29.10 1.42
N TYR A 235 12.32 28.94 0.72
CA TYR A 235 13.54 28.36 1.31
C TYR A 235 14.09 29.20 2.46
N SER A 236 14.15 30.52 2.29
CA SER A 236 14.63 31.44 3.32
C SER A 236 13.72 31.42 4.55
N TYR A 237 12.41 31.38 4.35
CA TYR A 237 11.43 31.23 5.42
C TYR A 237 11.61 29.91 6.19
N LEU A 238 11.74 28.77 5.49
CA LEU A 238 12.00 27.49 6.15
C LEU A 238 13.36 27.45 6.88
N ASN A 239 14.36 28.18 6.39
CA ASN A 239 15.64 28.33 7.07
C ASN A 239 15.48 29.16 8.36
N PHE A 240 14.79 30.30 8.27
CA PHE A 240 14.41 31.10 9.41
C PHE A 240 13.66 30.26 10.46
N LEU A 241 12.66 29.46 10.08
CA LEU A 241 11.94 28.59 11.03
C LEU A 241 12.82 27.55 11.74
N ARG A 242 13.91 27.10 11.11
CA ARG A 242 14.84 26.15 11.75
C ARG A 242 15.79 26.85 12.72
N SER A 243 16.11 28.11 12.45
CA SER A 243 17.09 28.89 13.21
C SER A 243 16.46 29.81 14.25
N SER A 244 15.19 30.19 14.10
CA SER A 244 14.49 31.13 14.98
C SER A 244 14.38 30.64 16.41
N HIS A 245 14.24 29.33 16.63
CA HIS A 245 14.25 28.71 17.96
C HIS A 245 15.62 28.70 18.65
N SER A 246 16.70 28.90 17.90
CA SER A 246 18.06 29.08 18.45
C SER A 246 18.45 30.55 18.55
N CYS A 247 17.59 31.47 18.11
CA CYS A 247 17.89 32.88 18.11
C CYS A 247 17.44 33.53 19.41
N CYS A 248 18.38 33.92 20.26
CA CYS A 248 18.13 34.71 21.46
C CYS A 248 17.84 36.21 21.13
N CYS A 249 17.45 36.53 19.88
CA CYS A 249 17.33 37.91 19.38
C CYS A 249 16.02 38.64 19.71
N ALA A 250 14.95 37.93 20.05
CA ALA A 250 13.64 38.56 20.31
C ALA A 250 13.40 38.90 21.80
N ARG A 251 14.26 38.38 22.70
CA ARG A 251 14.23 38.67 24.14
C ARG A 251 15.67 38.74 24.61
N ASN A 252 16.10 39.88 25.16
CA ASN A 252 17.36 40.07 25.90
C ASN A 252 17.40 39.24 27.20
N ASP A 253 16.96 37.98 27.16
CA ASP A 253 16.97 37.06 28.28
C ASP A 253 18.10 36.05 28.09
N GLU A 254 19.27 36.36 28.66
CA GLU A 254 20.42 35.45 28.74
C GLU A 254 20.08 34.11 29.44
N ASN A 255 18.97 34.07 30.19
CA ASN A 255 18.48 32.90 30.91
C ASN A 255 17.56 31.98 30.11
N PHE A 256 16.98 32.42 28.98
CA PHE A 256 16.08 31.58 28.17
C PHE A 256 16.85 30.55 27.33
N CYS A 257 18.15 30.76 27.14
CA CYS A 257 19.01 29.93 26.28
C CYS A 257 19.60 28.71 27.02
N LYS A 258 19.09 28.35 28.22
CA LYS A 258 19.58 27.21 29.04
C LYS A 258 18.77 25.90 28.94
N SER A 259 17.49 25.91 28.58
CA SER A 259 16.69 24.67 28.39
C SER A 259 16.10 24.58 26.97
N VAL A 260 17.00 24.52 25.98
CA VAL A 260 16.71 24.80 24.57
C VAL A 260 16.10 23.61 23.82
N ASP A 261 15.88 22.44 24.42
CA ASP A 261 15.52 21.23 23.65
C ASP A 261 14.00 21.00 23.48
N ASP A 262 13.17 21.48 24.42
CA ASP A 262 11.72 21.21 24.39
C ASP A 262 10.92 22.15 23.48
N GLU A 263 11.44 23.33 23.13
CA GLU A 263 10.75 24.30 22.25
C GLU A 263 11.17 24.26 20.77
N LYS A 264 12.24 23.52 20.42
CA LYS A 264 12.73 23.46 19.04
C LYS A 264 11.77 22.66 18.15
N LEU A 265 11.28 23.27 17.05
CA LEU A 265 10.57 22.55 15.99
C LEU A 265 11.52 21.58 15.26
N ARG A 266 11.69 20.38 15.81
CA ARG A 266 12.46 19.28 15.22
C ARG A 266 11.58 18.08 14.93
N GLU A 267 12.05 17.23 14.02
CA GLU A 267 11.48 15.89 13.91
C GLU A 267 11.83 15.10 15.19
N PRO A 268 10.93 14.23 15.69
CA PRO A 268 11.22 13.39 16.85
C PRO A 268 12.52 12.63 16.66
N ILE A 269 13.45 12.77 17.61
CA ILE A 269 14.71 12.03 17.58
C ILE A 269 14.39 10.58 17.92
N GLU A 270 14.68 9.67 17.00
CA GLU A 270 14.44 8.25 17.23
C GLU A 270 15.59 7.65 18.05
N PRO A 271 15.35 7.16 19.27
CA PRO A 271 16.42 6.78 20.19
C PRO A 271 17.16 5.49 19.78
N LYS A 272 16.54 4.68 18.93
CA LYS A 272 17.05 3.36 18.52
C LYS A 272 17.66 3.43 17.13
N THR A 273 18.89 3.94 17.03
CA THR A 273 19.68 3.94 15.79
C THR A 273 20.62 2.74 15.69
N ARG A 274 20.96 2.34 14.47
CA ARG A 274 21.99 1.35 14.14
C ARG A 274 22.86 1.89 13.01
N LEU A 275 24.12 1.46 12.97
CA LEU A 275 25.05 1.78 11.89
C LEU A 275 24.81 0.83 10.70
N CYS A 276 24.72 1.39 9.50
CA CYS A 276 24.69 0.60 8.27
C CYS A 276 26.10 0.24 7.83
N SER A 277 26.39 -1.04 7.60
CA SER A 277 27.71 -1.50 7.14
C SER A 277 28.07 -1.02 5.73
N GLY A 278 27.09 -0.86 4.85
CA GLY A 278 27.34 -0.49 3.45
C GLY A 278 27.60 0.99 3.19
N CYS A 279 27.08 1.91 4.02
CA CYS A 279 27.27 3.35 3.83
C CYS A 279 27.78 4.08 5.08
N LEU A 280 28.04 3.34 6.17
CA LEU A 280 28.57 3.84 7.42
C LEU A 280 27.76 4.99 8.05
N LYS A 281 26.46 5.08 7.72
CA LYS A 281 25.53 6.08 8.27
C LYS A 281 24.66 5.46 9.37
N LEU A 282 24.40 6.26 10.41
CA LEU A 282 23.45 5.93 11.46
C LEU A 282 22.01 6.13 10.96
N PHE A 283 21.21 5.09 11.07
CA PHE A 283 19.80 5.13 10.74
C PHE A 283 18.95 4.53 11.86
N PRO A 284 17.68 4.95 12.01
CA PRO A 284 16.78 4.27 12.92
C PRO A 284 16.49 2.82 12.48
N LYS A 285 16.20 1.93 13.44
CA LYS A 285 15.98 0.49 13.19
C LYS A 285 14.95 0.20 12.08
N HIS A 286 13.90 1.02 11.96
CA HIS A 286 12.85 0.82 10.95
C HIS A 286 13.32 1.09 9.50
N LYS A 287 14.50 1.72 9.30
CA LYS A 287 15.09 1.98 7.98
C LYS A 287 16.04 0.87 7.53
N PHE A 288 16.03 -0.27 8.21
CA PHE A 288 16.76 -1.46 7.80
C PHE A 288 15.78 -2.49 7.26
N THR A 289 16.18 -3.19 6.19
CA THR A 289 15.38 -4.27 5.63
C THR A 289 15.52 -5.52 6.48
N VAL A 290 14.41 -6.04 6.98
CA VAL A 290 14.36 -7.31 7.73
C VAL A 290 13.80 -8.38 6.79
N HIS A 291 14.65 -9.25 6.26
CA HIS A 291 14.19 -10.38 5.45
C HIS A 291 14.12 -11.64 6.30
N GLY A 292 13.17 -12.53 6.02
CA GLY A 292 13.00 -13.77 6.77
C GLY A 292 14.23 -14.70 6.73
N ARG A 293 15.09 -14.55 5.72
CA ARG A 293 16.30 -15.35 5.53
C ARG A 293 17.57 -14.72 6.13
N MET A 294 17.50 -13.51 6.69
CA MET A 294 18.69 -12.80 7.19
C MET A 294 19.03 -13.16 8.63
N LYS A 295 20.31 -13.42 8.91
CA LYS A 295 20.82 -13.71 10.27
C LYS A 295 21.01 -12.46 11.12
N ARG A 296 21.38 -11.33 10.51
CA ARG A 296 21.59 -10.05 11.20
C ARG A 296 21.22 -8.88 10.29
N ILE A 297 20.85 -7.77 10.90
CA ILE A 297 20.43 -6.54 10.23
C ILE A 297 21.66 -5.63 10.05
N TYR A 298 22.26 -5.64 8.86
CA TYR A 298 23.50 -4.88 8.59
C TYR A 298 23.33 -3.71 7.61
N THR A 299 22.43 -3.82 6.64
CA THR A 299 22.29 -2.84 5.56
C THR A 299 21.02 -2.05 5.69
N CYS A 300 21.13 -0.73 5.53
CA CYS A 300 19.95 0.12 5.42
C CYS A 300 19.22 -0.18 4.12
N VAL A 301 17.91 0.12 4.13
CA VAL A 301 17.02 0.05 2.97
C VAL A 301 17.69 0.65 1.73
N GLY A 302 18.31 1.83 1.85
CA GLY A 302 19.07 2.49 0.77
C GLY A 302 20.16 1.63 0.12
N CYS A 303 21.03 1.01 0.92
CA CYS A 303 22.10 0.14 0.42
C CYS A 303 21.57 -1.16 -0.16
N THR A 304 20.52 -1.74 0.45
CA THR A 304 19.83 -2.91 -0.11
C THR A 304 19.31 -2.59 -1.51
N TRP A 305 18.67 -1.43 -1.71
CA TRP A 305 18.21 -1.01 -3.03
C TRP A 305 19.34 -0.81 -4.05
N LEU A 306 20.48 -0.24 -3.64
CA LEU A 306 21.61 -0.05 -4.55
C LEU A 306 22.15 -1.38 -5.06
N ARG A 307 22.19 -2.40 -4.19
CA ARG A 307 22.56 -3.76 -4.56
C ARG A 307 21.53 -4.40 -5.51
N GLU A 308 20.25 -4.20 -5.25
CA GLU A 308 19.15 -4.73 -6.08
C GLU A 308 19.10 -4.14 -7.49
N ARG A 309 19.66 -2.94 -7.75
CA ARG A 309 19.71 -2.37 -9.12
C ARG A 309 20.49 -3.23 -10.11
N ASN A 310 21.45 -4.00 -9.63
CA ASN A 310 22.31 -4.84 -10.47
C ASN A 310 21.76 -6.28 -10.61
N ILE A 311 20.64 -6.58 -9.95
CA ILE A 311 19.94 -7.86 -10.07
C ILE A 311 18.85 -7.71 -11.12
N LYS A 312 18.57 -8.78 -11.87
CA LYS A 312 17.47 -8.83 -12.85
C LYS A 312 16.21 -8.20 -12.25
N HIS A 313 15.65 -7.23 -12.97
CA HIS A 313 14.46 -6.52 -12.55
C HIS A 313 13.30 -7.53 -12.45
N ILE A 314 12.70 -7.63 -11.27
CA ILE A 314 11.59 -8.55 -10.97
C ILE A 314 10.42 -7.72 -10.47
N ASN A 315 9.25 -7.90 -11.08
CA ASN A 315 8.01 -7.33 -10.58
C ASN A 315 7.59 -8.03 -9.29
N TYR A 316 7.66 -7.33 -8.16
CA TYR A 316 7.22 -7.89 -6.87
C TYR A 316 5.73 -7.68 -6.57
N ASP A 317 4.98 -6.99 -7.42
CA ASP A 317 3.60 -6.57 -7.12
C ASP A 317 2.67 -7.72 -6.80
N HIS A 318 2.72 -8.79 -7.60
CA HIS A 318 1.91 -9.99 -7.39
C HIS A 318 2.21 -10.65 -6.05
N TYR A 319 3.48 -10.73 -5.67
CA TYR A 319 3.91 -11.31 -4.40
C TYR A 319 3.55 -10.41 -3.20
N VAL A 320 3.59 -9.09 -3.37
CA VAL A 320 3.08 -8.15 -2.36
C VAL A 320 1.57 -8.31 -2.20
N PHE A 321 0.83 -8.49 -3.29
CA PHE A 321 -0.61 -8.75 -3.25
C PHE A 321 -0.94 -10.06 -2.52
N LEU A 322 -0.26 -11.16 -2.86
CA LEU A 322 -0.41 -12.45 -2.17
C LEU A 322 -0.17 -12.31 -0.65
N LEU A 323 0.93 -11.66 -0.29
CA LEU A 323 1.28 -11.43 1.12
C LEU A 323 0.25 -10.55 1.84
N ASN A 324 -0.32 -9.56 1.17
CA ASN A 324 -1.38 -8.72 1.74
C ASN A 324 -2.69 -9.49 1.91
N CYS A 325 -3.00 -10.45 1.03
CA CYS A 325 -4.14 -11.36 1.20
C CYS A 325 -3.98 -12.19 2.47
N VAL A 326 -2.82 -12.86 2.62
CA VAL A 326 -2.47 -13.61 3.84
C VAL A 326 -2.63 -12.73 5.08
N ARG A 327 -2.04 -11.54 5.08
CA ARG A 327 -2.12 -10.61 6.22
C ARG A 327 -3.55 -10.15 6.52
N SER A 328 -4.39 -9.95 5.51
CA SER A 328 -5.79 -9.59 5.70
C SER A 328 -6.58 -10.73 6.33
N GLU A 329 -6.34 -11.96 5.85
CA GLU A 329 -6.96 -13.17 6.36
C GLU A 329 -6.57 -13.48 7.81
N GLU A 330 -5.28 -13.41 8.14
CA GLU A 330 -4.80 -13.59 9.51
C GLU A 330 -5.42 -12.56 10.46
N ARG A 331 -5.55 -11.30 10.03
CA ARG A 331 -6.26 -10.26 10.80
C ARG A 331 -7.73 -10.58 11.01
N LYS A 332 -8.44 -11.07 9.99
CA LYS A 332 -9.86 -11.45 10.10
C LYS A 332 -10.06 -12.58 11.11
N ARG A 333 -9.13 -13.52 11.18
CA ARG A 333 -9.16 -14.67 12.10
C ARG A 333 -8.68 -14.33 13.52
N GLY A 334 -8.16 -13.13 13.75
CA GLY A 334 -7.64 -12.72 15.06
C GLY A 334 -6.31 -13.37 15.44
N SER A 335 -5.70 -14.15 14.55
CA SER A 335 -4.39 -14.75 14.77
C SER A 335 -3.30 -13.68 14.71
N SER A 336 -2.49 -13.58 15.75
CA SER A 336 -1.37 -12.64 15.81
C SER A 336 -0.08 -13.26 15.25
N SER A 337 -0.18 -14.06 14.19
CA SER A 337 0.96 -14.78 13.64
C SER A 337 2.07 -13.81 13.23
N ALA A 338 3.12 -13.70 14.04
CA ALA A 338 4.21 -12.75 13.82
C ALA A 338 4.89 -13.00 12.46
N ILE A 339 4.87 -14.25 12.00
CA ILE A 339 5.53 -14.73 10.77
C ILE A 339 4.98 -14.03 9.52
N SER A 340 3.65 -13.92 9.37
CA SER A 340 3.03 -13.27 8.20
C SER A 340 3.37 -11.77 8.10
N PHE A 341 3.64 -11.13 9.24
CA PHE A 341 4.04 -9.72 9.31
C PHE A 341 5.55 -9.52 9.16
N ILE A 342 6.37 -10.50 9.56
CA ILE A 342 7.83 -10.49 9.38
C ILE A 342 8.22 -10.70 7.92
N MET A 343 7.52 -11.56 7.19
CA MET A 343 7.84 -11.86 5.80
C MET A 343 7.79 -10.63 4.89
N GLN A 344 8.72 -10.54 3.95
CA GLN A 344 8.78 -9.48 2.95
C GLN A 344 8.49 -9.97 1.53
N LYS A 345 8.38 -9.04 0.58
CA LYS A 345 8.12 -9.31 -0.84
C LYS A 345 9.08 -10.34 -1.47
N HIS A 346 10.35 -10.32 -1.08
CA HIS A 346 11.37 -11.25 -1.57
C HIS A 346 11.21 -12.66 -1.00
N ASP A 347 10.73 -12.75 0.24
CA ASP A 347 10.46 -14.02 0.90
C ASP A 347 9.24 -14.68 0.27
N MET A 348 8.21 -13.88 -0.06
CA MET A 348 7.04 -14.36 -0.78
C MET A 348 7.38 -14.78 -2.22
N TYR A 349 8.21 -14.02 -2.93
CA TYR A 349 8.72 -14.41 -4.25
C TYR A 349 9.40 -15.78 -4.22
N HIS A 350 10.30 -15.99 -3.26
CA HIS A 350 11.00 -17.25 -3.11
C HIS A 350 10.05 -18.39 -2.70
N LEU A 351 9.08 -18.12 -1.82
CA LEU A 351 8.08 -19.11 -1.43
C LEU A 351 7.28 -19.58 -2.66
N VAL A 352 6.75 -18.65 -3.45
CA VAL A 352 5.94 -18.99 -4.62
C VAL A 352 6.78 -19.66 -5.71
N ASN A 353 7.92 -19.09 -6.11
CA ASN A 353 8.62 -19.55 -7.31
C ASN A 353 9.63 -20.67 -7.04
N ASN A 354 10.30 -20.68 -5.87
CA ASN A 354 11.35 -21.66 -5.59
C ASN A 354 10.86 -22.85 -4.77
N ILE A 355 9.79 -22.68 -3.98
CA ILE A 355 9.23 -23.77 -3.16
C ILE A 355 7.98 -24.33 -3.82
N TRP A 356 7.08 -23.47 -4.30
CA TRP A 356 5.84 -23.89 -4.98
C TRP A 356 5.92 -23.86 -6.50
N HIS A 357 7.10 -23.59 -7.07
CA HIS A 357 7.35 -23.61 -8.52
C HIS A 357 6.45 -22.68 -9.38
N GLY A 358 5.77 -21.72 -8.75
CA GLY A 358 4.99 -20.68 -9.44
C GLY A 358 3.61 -21.15 -9.94
N HIS A 359 3.13 -22.31 -9.53
CA HIS A 359 1.85 -22.86 -9.96
C HIS A 359 1.03 -23.44 -8.80
N SER A 360 -0.29 -23.58 -8.99
CA SER A 360 -1.15 -24.25 -8.00
C SER A 360 -0.65 -25.67 -7.72
N ALA A 361 -0.74 -26.10 -6.47
CA ALA A 361 -0.44 -27.46 -6.06
C ALA A 361 -1.46 -28.49 -6.61
N VAL A 362 -2.68 -28.05 -6.95
CA VAL A 362 -3.78 -28.94 -7.37
C VAL A 362 -4.00 -28.89 -8.87
N SER A 363 -4.31 -27.72 -9.45
CA SER A 363 -4.56 -27.56 -10.89
C SER A 363 -3.32 -27.30 -11.74
N GLU A 364 -2.16 -27.10 -11.13
CA GLU A 364 -0.92 -26.68 -11.83
C GLU A 364 -1.07 -25.38 -12.64
N ASN A 365 -2.09 -24.57 -12.33
CA ASN A 365 -2.28 -23.27 -12.96
C ASN A 365 -1.17 -22.29 -12.54
N ALA A 366 -0.47 -21.70 -13.51
CA ALA A 366 0.64 -20.77 -13.29
C ALA A 366 0.22 -19.28 -13.29
N ASP A 367 -1.07 -18.97 -13.43
CA ASP A 367 -1.55 -17.59 -13.43
C ASP A 367 -1.46 -16.95 -12.03
N LEU A 368 -0.43 -16.13 -11.84
CA LEU A 368 -0.16 -15.39 -10.61
C LEU A 368 -1.33 -14.53 -10.10
N PHE A 369 -2.28 -14.14 -10.95
CA PHE A 369 -3.45 -13.36 -10.53
C PHE A 369 -4.51 -14.21 -9.82
N LEU A 370 -4.67 -15.46 -10.26
CA LEU A 370 -5.62 -16.41 -9.72
C LEU A 370 -5.08 -17.10 -8.47
N LEU A 371 -3.76 -17.13 -8.32
CA LEU A 371 -3.11 -17.78 -7.19
C LEU A 371 -3.37 -17.06 -5.86
N ARG A 372 -3.44 -17.85 -4.80
CA ARG A 372 -3.59 -17.48 -3.39
C ARG A 372 -2.74 -18.45 -2.56
N ILE A 373 -2.09 -17.92 -1.53
CA ILE A 373 -1.42 -18.74 -0.52
C ILE A 373 -2.30 -18.73 0.72
N VAL A 374 -2.80 -19.90 1.11
CA VAL A 374 -3.64 -20.09 2.29
C VAL A 374 -2.97 -21.02 3.30
N ARG A 375 -3.54 -21.15 4.50
CA ARG A 375 -3.12 -22.15 5.49
C ARG A 375 -3.33 -23.54 4.91
N TYR A 376 -2.40 -24.46 5.15
CA TYR A 376 -2.59 -25.87 4.78
C TYR A 376 -3.44 -26.60 5.83
N ASN A 377 -3.10 -26.43 7.11
CA ASN A 377 -3.90 -26.84 8.25
C ASN A 377 -4.59 -25.60 8.83
N MET A 378 -5.93 -25.60 8.81
CA MET A 378 -6.74 -24.46 9.27
C MET A 378 -6.61 -24.19 10.77
N ASN A 379 -6.29 -25.23 11.55
CA ASN A 379 -6.16 -25.16 13.01
C ASN A 379 -4.83 -24.52 13.45
N GLU A 380 -3.82 -24.53 12.58
CA GLU A 380 -2.52 -23.94 12.86
C GLU A 380 -2.39 -22.54 12.26
N GLU A 381 -1.55 -21.70 12.85
CA GLU A 381 -1.27 -20.38 12.29
C GLU A 381 -0.55 -20.45 10.94
N TRP A 382 -0.74 -19.42 10.13
CA TRP A 382 -0.08 -19.36 8.84
C TRP A 382 1.44 -19.23 8.99
N SER A 383 2.17 -20.06 8.25
CA SER A 383 3.62 -19.99 8.15
C SER A 383 4.09 -20.57 6.82
N PRO A 384 5.35 -20.32 6.37
CA PRO A 384 5.91 -20.93 5.17
C PRO A 384 5.82 -22.47 5.15
N TRP A 385 5.70 -23.11 6.32
CA TRP A 385 5.59 -24.55 6.49
C TRP A 385 4.21 -25.03 6.96
N ASN A 386 3.23 -24.13 6.96
CA ASN A 386 1.81 -24.42 7.09
C ASN A 386 1.06 -23.58 6.03
N CYS A 387 1.48 -23.70 4.78
CA CYS A 387 0.85 -22.98 3.67
C CYS A 387 0.67 -23.88 2.45
N ILE A 388 -0.23 -23.51 1.56
CA ILE A 388 -0.41 -24.16 0.26
C ILE A 388 -0.74 -23.11 -0.79
N LEU A 389 -0.13 -23.23 -1.97
CA LEU A 389 -0.39 -22.36 -3.13
C LEU A 389 -1.51 -22.97 -3.97
N LEU A 390 -2.64 -22.27 -4.06
CA LEU A 390 -3.87 -22.71 -4.71
C LEU A 390 -4.44 -21.58 -5.57
N THR A 391 -5.39 -21.86 -6.46
CA THR A 391 -6.22 -20.82 -7.07
C THR A 391 -7.24 -20.28 -6.06
N GLU A 392 -7.83 -19.12 -6.33
CA GLU A 392 -8.86 -18.52 -5.49
C GLU A 392 -10.07 -19.45 -5.25
N GLU A 393 -10.46 -20.22 -6.28
CA GLU A 393 -11.54 -21.20 -6.20
C GLU A 393 -11.14 -22.42 -5.37
N GLU A 394 -9.94 -22.96 -5.62
CA GLU A 394 -9.39 -24.09 -4.86
C GLU A 394 -9.20 -23.74 -3.39
N ALA A 395 -8.75 -22.52 -3.08
CA ALA A 395 -8.59 -22.02 -1.73
C ALA A 395 -9.93 -21.94 -0.98
N ALA A 396 -11.00 -21.53 -1.67
CA ALA A 396 -12.34 -21.50 -1.11
C ALA A 396 -12.84 -22.92 -0.77
N VAL A 397 -12.57 -23.90 -1.63
CA VAL A 397 -12.89 -25.31 -1.34
C VAL A 397 -12.04 -25.84 -0.20
N HIS A 398 -10.72 -25.60 -0.23
CA HIS A 398 -9.77 -26.04 0.80
C HIS A 398 -10.17 -25.57 2.19
N SER A 399 -10.67 -24.33 2.31
CA SER A 399 -11.11 -23.77 3.59
C SER A 399 -12.31 -24.47 4.24
N ARG A 400 -13.05 -25.30 3.48
CA ARG A 400 -14.23 -26.06 3.93
C ARG A 400 -13.90 -27.51 4.27
N ILE A 401 -12.67 -27.97 3.99
CA ILE A 401 -12.26 -29.35 4.23
C ILE A 401 -11.86 -29.49 5.70
N GLU A 402 -12.51 -30.41 6.43
CA GLU A 402 -12.15 -30.74 7.81
C GLU A 402 -10.97 -31.74 7.85
N ASN A 403 -11.05 -32.81 7.05
CA ASN A 403 -10.01 -33.84 6.95
C ASN A 403 -9.32 -33.83 5.59
N LEU A 404 -8.05 -33.43 5.59
CA LEU A 404 -7.23 -33.34 4.38
C LEU A 404 -6.92 -34.71 3.75
N ALA A 405 -6.80 -35.76 4.58
CA ALA A 405 -6.47 -37.12 4.12
C ALA A 405 -7.61 -37.80 3.34
N ASP A 406 -8.85 -37.35 3.54
CA ASP A 406 -10.03 -37.90 2.87
C ASP A 406 -10.22 -37.31 1.47
N VAL A 407 -9.73 -36.08 1.24
CA VAL A 407 -9.92 -35.33 -0.01
C VAL A 407 -8.66 -35.29 -0.87
N TYR A 408 -7.47 -35.15 -0.27
CA TYR A 408 -6.23 -35.10 -1.02
C TYR A 408 -5.57 -36.47 -1.16
N SER A 409 -5.03 -36.73 -2.34
CA SER A 409 -4.29 -37.96 -2.62
C SER A 409 -2.97 -38.01 -1.82
N LYS A 410 -2.55 -39.22 -1.42
CA LYS A 410 -1.27 -39.42 -0.70
C LYS A 410 -0.06 -38.75 -1.40
N PRO A 411 0.11 -38.87 -2.74
CA PRO A 411 1.23 -38.22 -3.43
C PRO A 411 1.19 -36.69 -3.33
N LEU A 412 -0.01 -36.08 -3.35
CA LEU A 412 -0.16 -34.64 -3.20
C LEU A 412 0.23 -34.18 -1.79
N ILE A 413 -0.18 -34.93 -0.76
CA ILE A 413 0.18 -34.65 0.63
C ILE A 413 1.70 -34.74 0.81
N GLU A 414 2.35 -35.77 0.26
CA GLU A 414 3.81 -35.92 0.31
C GLU A 414 4.54 -34.76 -0.37
N ARG A 415 4.06 -34.30 -1.53
CA ARG A 415 4.60 -33.11 -2.22
C ARG A 415 4.49 -31.87 -1.34
N VAL A 416 3.34 -31.65 -0.70
CA VAL A 416 3.12 -30.51 0.20
C VAL A 416 4.05 -30.57 1.41
N LEU A 417 4.17 -31.74 2.04
CA LEU A 417 5.06 -31.93 3.19
C LEU A 417 6.54 -31.70 2.83
N LEU A 418 6.97 -32.13 1.63
CA LEU A 418 8.32 -31.87 1.13
C LEU A 418 8.54 -30.37 0.90
N ALA A 419 7.56 -29.67 0.31
CA ALA A 419 7.60 -28.21 0.18
C ALA A 419 7.70 -27.51 1.54
N HIS A 420 6.96 -27.99 2.56
CA HIS A 420 7.07 -27.48 3.93
C HIS A 420 8.44 -27.73 4.55
N GLN A 421 9.05 -28.89 4.31
CA GLN A 421 10.41 -29.18 4.78
C GLN A 421 11.45 -28.26 4.11
N LEU A 422 11.33 -28.02 2.81
CA LEU A 422 12.15 -27.05 2.09
C LEU A 422 11.96 -25.64 2.68
N ALA A 423 10.72 -25.24 2.95
CA ALA A 423 10.40 -23.96 3.58
C ALA A 423 11.02 -23.85 4.99
N LYS A 424 10.93 -24.89 5.83
CA LYS A 424 11.58 -24.92 7.15
C LYS A 424 13.08 -24.74 7.04
N ASN A 425 13.70 -25.30 6.00
CA ASN A 425 15.14 -25.19 5.77
C ASN A 425 15.59 -23.81 5.28
N GLN A 426 14.76 -23.16 4.46
CA GLN A 426 15.09 -21.85 3.89
C GLN A 426 14.74 -20.69 4.84
N PHE A 427 13.68 -20.85 5.65
CA PHE A 427 13.20 -19.84 6.60
C PHE A 427 13.59 -20.14 8.07
N LYS A 428 14.70 -20.86 8.29
CA LYS A 428 15.18 -21.26 9.63
C LYS A 428 15.18 -20.11 10.64
N TYR A 429 15.56 -18.90 10.22
CA TYR A 429 15.67 -17.73 11.10
C TYR A 429 14.32 -17.12 11.49
N VAL A 430 13.32 -17.18 10.61
CA VAL A 430 11.93 -16.81 10.97
C VAL A 430 11.41 -17.77 12.03
N ARG A 431 11.71 -19.06 11.88
CA ARG A 431 11.36 -20.10 12.84
C ARG A 431 12.02 -19.86 14.20
N THR A 432 13.30 -19.49 14.26
CA THR A 432 13.96 -19.24 15.56
C THR A 432 13.38 -18.03 16.29
N HIS A 433 13.02 -16.96 15.57
CA HIS A 433 12.43 -15.77 16.19
C HIS A 433 10.99 -15.97 16.68
N SER A 434 10.22 -16.89 16.10
CA SER A 434 8.88 -17.24 16.61
C SER A 434 8.91 -18.06 17.90
N PHE A 435 10.03 -18.72 18.24
CA PHE A 435 10.18 -19.49 19.49
C PHE A 435 10.73 -18.68 20.68
N VAL A 436 11.15 -17.42 20.47
CA VAL A 436 11.70 -16.57 21.56
C VAL A 436 10.61 -15.88 22.39
N GLU A 437 9.32 -16.06 22.04
CA GLU A 437 8.22 -15.54 22.88
C GLU A 437 8.18 -16.15 24.29
N ASP A 438 8.88 -17.27 24.55
CA ASP A 438 8.88 -17.93 25.87
C ASP A 438 10.13 -17.68 26.75
N ARG A 439 11.19 -17.00 26.29
CA ARG A 439 12.34 -16.70 27.16
C ARG A 439 12.92 -15.30 26.94
N ARG A 440 12.47 -14.39 27.80
CA ARG A 440 13.18 -13.21 28.34
C ARG A 440 14.18 -12.53 27.41
N GLU A 441 13.66 -11.75 26.46
CA GLU A 441 14.14 -10.39 26.19
C GLU A 441 13.11 -9.68 25.32
N ILE A 442 12.33 -8.81 25.94
CA ILE A 442 11.25 -8.06 25.31
C ILE A 442 11.89 -7.03 24.36
N ILE A 443 12.11 -7.44 23.11
CA ILE A 443 12.21 -6.47 22.01
C ILE A 443 10.78 -5.99 21.78
N TYR A 444 10.40 -4.92 22.48
CA TYR A 444 9.22 -4.09 22.17
C TYR A 444 9.27 -3.71 20.68
N ILE A 445 8.67 -4.53 19.81
CA ILE A 445 8.08 -4.09 18.56
C ILE A 445 6.74 -3.53 18.98
N ASP A 446 6.79 -2.23 19.25
CA ASP A 446 5.73 -1.32 19.64
C ASP A 446 4.29 -1.84 19.40
N SER A 447 3.76 -2.53 20.42
CA SER A 447 2.38 -3.00 20.51
C SER A 447 1.36 -1.86 20.53
N THR A 448 1.81 -0.61 20.69
CA THR A 448 0.98 0.59 20.62
C THR A 448 0.50 0.88 19.21
N ARG A 449 1.30 0.61 18.17
CA ARG A 449 0.94 0.88 16.76
C ARG A 449 -0.16 -0.06 16.26
N CYS A 450 -0.16 -1.31 16.72
CA CYS A 450 -1.25 -2.26 16.46
C CYS A 450 -2.50 -1.98 17.30
N ARG A 451 -2.38 -1.29 18.45
CA ARG A 451 -3.53 -0.90 19.26
C ARG A 451 -4.21 0.35 18.70
N HIS A 452 -3.45 1.33 18.22
CA HIS A 452 -3.97 2.54 17.57
C HIS A 452 -4.61 2.24 16.21
N LEU A 453 -4.05 1.30 15.42
CA LEU A 453 -4.69 0.83 14.18
C LEU A 453 -5.97 0.03 14.44
N ARG A 454 -6.01 -0.79 15.52
CA ARG A 454 -7.22 -1.51 15.94
C ARG A 454 -8.32 -0.57 16.45
N GLN A 455 -7.95 0.50 17.15
CA GLN A 455 -8.89 1.52 17.61
C GLN A 455 -9.39 2.38 16.44
N PHE A 456 -8.49 2.81 15.55
CA PHE A 456 -8.84 3.51 14.32
C PHE A 456 -9.78 2.68 13.42
N GLU A 457 -9.55 1.38 13.24
CA GLU A 457 -10.46 0.50 12.47
C GLU A 457 -11.83 0.28 13.16
N LYS A 458 -11.88 0.23 14.50
CA LYS A 458 -13.15 0.16 15.24
C LYS A 458 -13.96 1.46 15.09
N ASP A 459 -13.31 2.60 15.27
CA ASP A 459 -13.93 3.92 15.17
C ASP A 459 -14.38 4.24 13.72
N PHE A 460 -13.65 3.72 12.72
CA PHE A 460 -14.02 3.86 11.30
C PHE A 460 -15.15 2.91 10.88
N ARG A 461 -15.24 1.69 11.47
CA ARG A 461 -16.36 0.76 11.25
C ARG A 461 -17.68 1.30 11.77
N GLU A 462 -17.70 1.93 12.94
CA GLU A 462 -18.91 2.55 13.48
C GLU A 462 -19.39 3.73 12.64
N LYS A 463 -18.47 4.55 12.11
CA LYS A 463 -18.80 5.63 11.16
C LYS A 463 -19.42 5.09 9.86
N PHE A 464 -18.91 3.98 9.31
CA PHE A 464 -19.47 3.38 8.10
C PHE A 464 -20.86 2.77 8.32
N HIS A 465 -21.11 2.16 9.48
CA HIS A 465 -22.43 1.62 9.83
C HIS A 465 -23.47 2.71 10.15
N LYS A 466 -23.06 3.89 10.60
CA LYS A 466 -23.96 5.07 10.70
C LYS A 466 -24.29 5.63 9.32
N ILE A 467 -23.32 5.75 8.42
CA ILE A 467 -23.55 6.21 7.04
C ILE A 467 -24.41 5.21 6.25
N SER A 468 -24.26 3.90 6.48
CA SER A 468 -25.05 2.88 5.77
C SER A 468 -26.51 2.79 6.21
N ARG A 469 -26.90 3.41 7.33
CA ARG A 469 -28.28 3.38 7.85
C ARG A 469 -29.13 4.56 7.37
N GLU A 470 -28.55 5.60 6.77
CA GLU A 470 -29.28 6.80 6.35
C GLU A 470 -29.32 7.06 4.84
N VAL A 471 -28.64 6.26 4.01
CA VAL A 471 -28.75 6.42 2.55
C VAL A 471 -29.71 5.39 1.96
N ILE A 472 -30.99 5.77 1.90
CA ILE A 472 -31.96 5.15 1.00
C ILE A 472 -31.54 5.52 -0.43
N TYR A 473 -30.74 4.68 -1.06
CA TYR A 473 -30.36 4.86 -2.46
C TYR A 473 -31.59 4.59 -3.34
N LYS A 474 -32.28 5.67 -3.76
CA LYS A 474 -33.19 5.62 -4.92
C LYS A 474 -32.31 5.62 -6.17
N PRO A 475 -32.32 4.56 -7.00
CA PRO A 475 -31.58 4.56 -8.24
C PRO A 475 -32.19 5.60 -9.19
N ALA A 476 -31.48 6.71 -9.38
CA ALA A 476 -31.76 7.69 -10.41
C ALA A 476 -30.59 7.66 -11.39
N ILE A 477 -30.60 6.71 -12.32
CA ILE A 477 -30.00 6.81 -13.65
C ILE A 477 -30.80 5.86 -14.55
N LYS A 478 -31.46 6.42 -15.56
CA LYS A 478 -32.16 5.69 -16.63
C LYS A 478 -31.14 5.10 -17.60
N VAL A 479 -31.51 3.99 -18.22
CA VAL A 479 -30.64 3.05 -18.96
C VAL A 479 -30.33 3.50 -20.40
N ASP A 480 -30.69 4.71 -20.82
CA ASP A 480 -30.77 5.03 -22.26
C ASP A 480 -29.61 5.87 -22.86
N ASP A 481 -28.51 6.13 -22.15
CA ASP A 481 -27.41 6.95 -22.69
C ASP A 481 -26.20 6.15 -23.24
N TYR A 482 -26.37 4.85 -23.53
CA TYR A 482 -25.29 4.01 -24.11
C TYR A 482 -25.52 3.62 -25.57
N LEU A 483 -25.84 4.60 -26.42
CA LEU A 483 -25.71 4.45 -27.88
C LEU A 483 -24.77 5.50 -28.44
N TYR A 484 -23.50 5.12 -28.56
CA TYR A 484 -22.58 5.65 -29.56
C TYR A 484 -21.78 4.49 -30.15
N SER A 485 -22.37 3.87 -31.17
CA SER A 485 -21.78 3.35 -32.42
C SER A 485 -22.78 2.36 -33.02
#